data_AF-A0A4Q1S3Y5-F1
#
_entry.id   AF-A0A4Q1S3Y5-F1
#
_cell.length_a   1.000
_cell.length_b   1.000
_cell.length_c   1.000
_cell.angle_alpha   90.00
_cell.angle_beta   90.00
_cell.angle_gamma   90.00
#
_symmetry.space_group_name_H-M   'P 1'
#
loop_
_entity.id
_entity.type
_entity.pdbx_description
1 polymer ?
#
loop_
_entity_poly.entity_id
_entity_poly.type
_entity_poly.pdbx_seq_one_letter_code
_entity_poly.pdbx_strand_id
1 'polypeptide(L)'
;MPMKTFWKGWLEQAASAIREWLEREMHSFAELAAFIRHHPDTVRQERTWLGLTYRFYSLTINGVSLKMETKVAREGKERILFLSVHAPRTKAAVYRAYDEDGDLADIIATPPLSQKTAPV
;
A
#
# COMPACT_ATOMS: atom_id res chain seq x y z
N MET A 1 34.81 8.37 -0.72
CA MET A 1 34.04 7.24 -0.17
C MET A 1 32.66 7.22 -0.84
N PRO A 2 32.35 6.28 -1.76
CA PRO A 2 31.10 6.36 -2.51
C PRO A 2 29.99 5.60 -1.77
N MET A 3 29.22 6.31 -0.96
CA MET A 3 28.01 5.80 -0.28
C MET A 3 26.75 5.95 -1.15
N LYS A 4 26.90 6.08 -2.47
CA LYS A 4 25.80 6.35 -3.42
C LYS A 4 25.31 5.12 -4.18
N THR A 5 26.10 4.04 -4.26
CA THR A 5 25.77 2.82 -5.02
C THR A 5 24.98 1.79 -4.21
N PHE A 6 25.14 1.79 -2.88
CA PHE A 6 24.46 0.82 -2.00
C PHE A 6 22.94 1.03 -1.94
N TRP A 7 22.50 2.29 -1.97
CA TRP A 7 21.08 2.67 -1.90
C TRP A 7 20.34 2.37 -3.20
N LYS A 8 21.01 2.53 -4.34
CA LYS A 8 20.41 2.29 -5.66
C LYS A 8 20.21 0.79 -5.92
N GLY A 9 21.18 -0.03 -5.53
CA GLY A 9 21.05 -1.49 -5.61
C GLY A 9 19.98 -2.05 -4.66
N TRP A 10 19.84 -1.49 -3.46
CA TRP A 10 18.78 -1.88 -2.53
C TRP A 10 17.40 -1.43 -3.01
N LEU A 11 17.29 -0.25 -3.63
CA LEU A 11 16.05 0.23 -4.27
C LEU A 11 15.65 -0.61 -5.48
N GLU A 12 16.60 -1.02 -6.32
CA GLU A 12 16.31 -1.87 -7.50
C GLU A 12 15.96 -3.31 -7.09
N GLN A 13 16.65 -3.88 -6.10
CA GLN A 13 16.30 -5.19 -5.53
C GLN A 13 14.96 -5.14 -4.79
N ALA A 14 14.69 -4.06 -4.04
CA ALA A 14 13.39 -3.83 -3.43
C ALA A 14 12.32 -3.66 -4.50
N ALA A 15 12.54 -2.87 -5.56
CA ALA A 15 11.56 -2.68 -6.64
C ALA A 15 11.26 -3.99 -7.39
N SER A 16 12.26 -4.84 -7.63
CA SER A 16 12.06 -6.17 -8.22
C SER A 16 11.30 -7.11 -7.28
N ALA A 17 11.69 -7.17 -6.00
CA ALA A 17 10.99 -7.97 -5.00
C ALA A 17 9.55 -7.47 -4.75
N ILE A 18 9.34 -6.15 -4.82
CA ILE A 18 8.04 -5.50 -4.73
C ILE A 18 7.19 -5.87 -5.94
N ARG A 19 7.77 -5.87 -7.14
CA ARG A 19 7.07 -6.26 -8.37
C ARG A 19 6.70 -7.73 -8.38
N GLU A 20 7.62 -8.62 -8.01
CA GLU A 20 7.35 -10.05 -7.84
C GLU A 20 6.34 -10.34 -6.72
N TRP A 21 6.39 -9.55 -5.64
CA TRP A 21 5.43 -9.64 -4.55
C TRP A 21 4.04 -9.19 -5.00
N LEU A 22 3.93 -8.05 -5.70
CA LEU A 22 2.72 -7.51 -6.30
C LEU A 22 2.12 -8.39 -7.42
N GLU A 23 2.93 -9.24 -8.05
CA GLU A 23 2.49 -10.27 -8.98
C GLU A 23 1.90 -11.50 -8.28
N ARG A 24 2.03 -11.63 -6.96
CA ARG A 24 1.29 -12.63 -6.19
C ARG A 24 -0.18 -12.22 -6.12
N GLU A 25 -1.06 -13.12 -6.54
CA GLU A 25 -2.49 -12.85 -6.69
C GLU A 25 -3.23 -12.66 -5.36
N MET A 26 -2.58 -12.86 -4.20
CA MET A 26 -3.23 -12.86 -2.90
C MET A 26 -2.38 -12.13 -1.84
N HIS A 27 -2.96 -11.06 -1.26
CA HIS A 27 -2.36 -10.31 -0.16
C HIS A 27 -3.38 -10.02 0.94
N SER A 28 -2.93 -10.00 2.18
CA SER A 28 -3.74 -9.47 3.28
C SER A 28 -3.74 -7.93 3.30
N PHE A 29 -4.74 -7.33 3.94
CA PHE A 29 -4.74 -5.89 4.17
C PHE A 29 -3.58 -5.43 5.07
N ALA A 30 -3.14 -6.24 6.03
CA ALA A 30 -1.97 -5.96 6.85
C ALA A 30 -0.68 -5.85 6.03
N GLU A 31 -0.49 -6.79 5.10
CA GLU A 31 0.60 -6.81 4.14
C GLU A 31 0.61 -5.58 3.24
N LEU A 32 -0.55 -5.21 2.68
CA LEU A 32 -0.70 -4.01 1.86
C LEU A 32 -0.44 -2.73 2.67
N ALA A 33 -0.84 -2.69 3.94
CA ALA A 33 -0.58 -1.56 4.80
C ALA A 33 0.93 -1.36 5.06
N ALA A 34 1.65 -2.45 5.32
CA ALA A 34 3.10 -2.42 5.48
C ALA A 34 3.78 -1.97 4.17
N PHE A 35 3.33 -2.53 3.04
CA PHE A 35 3.82 -2.16 1.72
C PHE A 35 3.66 -0.66 1.44
N ILE A 36 2.45 -0.12 1.59
CA ILE A 36 2.18 1.31 1.37
C ILE A 36 3.07 2.16 2.28
N ARG A 37 3.26 1.82 3.57
CA ARG A 37 4.07 2.63 4.50
C ARG A 37 5.54 2.75 4.11
N HIS A 38 6.09 1.67 3.55
CA HIS A 38 7.53 1.56 3.33
C HIS A 38 7.94 1.76 1.86
N HIS A 39 6.97 1.83 0.94
CA HIS A 39 7.28 2.06 -0.46
C HIS A 39 7.86 3.47 -0.69
N PRO A 40 8.98 3.60 -1.44
CA PRO A 40 9.66 4.88 -1.64
C PRO A 40 8.80 5.93 -2.34
N ASP A 41 7.92 5.51 -3.24
CA ASP A 41 7.04 6.41 -3.99
C ASP A 41 5.71 6.73 -3.26
N THR A 42 5.54 6.25 -2.02
CA THR A 42 4.33 6.58 -1.27
C THR A 42 4.34 8.05 -0.87
N VAL A 43 3.30 8.77 -1.30
CA VAL A 43 3.03 10.12 -0.83
C VAL A 43 2.30 10.02 0.51
N ARG A 44 2.86 10.68 1.52
CA ARG A 44 2.25 10.79 2.86
C ARG A 44 1.84 12.23 3.14
N GLN A 45 0.59 12.43 3.54
CA GLN A 45 0.08 13.69 4.09
C GLN A 45 -0.37 13.49 5.54
N GLU A 46 -0.18 14.52 6.37
CA GLU A 46 -0.64 14.51 7.76
C GLU A 46 -1.59 15.69 7.98
N ARG A 47 -2.71 15.44 8.68
CA ARG A 47 -3.68 16.48 9.04
C ARG A 47 -4.15 16.29 10.47
N THR A 48 -4.29 17.39 11.18
CA THR A 48 -4.81 17.41 12.55
C THR A 48 -6.13 18.16 12.58
N TRP A 49 -7.18 17.49 13.05
CA TRP A 49 -8.51 18.09 13.24
C TRP A 49 -9.00 17.80 14.65
N LEU A 50 -9.44 18.84 15.36
CA LEU A 50 -9.99 18.72 16.71
C LEU A 50 -9.07 17.96 17.69
N GLY A 51 -7.75 18.16 17.56
CA GLY A 51 -6.74 17.47 18.38
C GLY A 51 -6.49 16.00 18.01
N LEU A 52 -7.08 15.52 16.92
CA LEU A 52 -6.84 14.18 16.37
C LEU A 52 -5.98 14.29 15.11
N THR A 53 -4.86 13.58 15.10
CA THR A 53 -3.94 13.56 13.95
C THR A 53 -4.19 12.32 13.10
N TYR A 54 -4.25 12.53 11.79
CA TYR A 54 -4.48 11.51 10.78
C TYR A 54 -3.35 11.54 9.75
N ARG A 55 -2.97 10.37 9.25
CA ARG A 55 -2.04 10.25 8.11
C ARG A 55 -2.74 9.59 6.95
N PHE A 56 -2.52 10.17 5.78
CA PHE A 56 -3.06 9.74 4.50
C PHE A 56 -1.90 9.30 3.64
N TYR A 57 -1.93 8.06 3.19
CA TYR A 57 -0.93 7.47 2.34
C TYR A 57 -1.55 7.17 0.98
N SER A 58 -0.86 7.53 -0.09
CA SER A 58 -1.27 7.24 -1.45
C SER A 58 -0.09 6.76 -2.27
N LEU A 59 -0.29 5.66 -2.97
CA LEU A 59 0.70 5.03 -3.82
C LEU A 59 0.03 4.63 -5.14
N THR A 60 0.69 4.92 -6.27
CA THR A 60 0.21 4.51 -7.59
C THR A 60 1.32 3.74 -8.29
N ILE A 61 1.07 2.48 -8.64
CA ILE A 61 2.01 1.60 -9.32
C ILE A 61 1.27 0.85 -10.41
N ASN A 62 1.80 0.85 -11.64
CA ASN A 62 1.26 0.09 -12.78
C ASN A 62 -0.27 0.29 -13.00
N GLY A 63 -0.76 1.51 -12.79
CA GLY A 63 -2.18 1.84 -12.94
C GLY A 63 -3.07 1.45 -11.77
N VAL A 64 -2.52 0.88 -10.70
CA VAL A 64 -3.24 0.54 -9.47
C VAL A 64 -3.00 1.59 -8.40
N SER A 65 -4.08 2.07 -7.81
CA SER A 65 -4.09 3.07 -6.76
C SER A 65 -4.33 2.40 -5.42
N LEU A 66 -3.35 2.54 -4.54
CA LEU A 66 -3.37 2.09 -3.16
C LEU A 66 -3.55 3.32 -2.27
N LYS A 67 -4.53 3.28 -1.37
CA LYS A 67 -4.76 4.33 -0.38
C LYS A 67 -4.88 3.73 1.00
N MET A 68 -4.31 4.39 1.99
CA MET A 68 -4.42 4.00 3.39
C MET A 68 -4.58 5.24 4.26
N GLU A 69 -5.48 5.16 5.23
CA GLU A 69 -5.70 6.21 6.22
C GLU A 69 -5.47 5.63 7.61
N THR A 70 -4.75 6.40 8.44
CA THR A 70 -4.46 6.01 9.82
C THR A 70 -4.79 7.14 10.79
N LYS A 71 -5.19 6.76 12.00
CA LYS A 71 -5.26 7.64 13.15
C LYS A 71 -3.98 7.49 13.96
N VAL A 72 -3.31 8.60 14.24
CA VAL A 72 -2.14 8.63 15.12
C VAL A 72 -2.62 8.62 16.57
N ALA A 73 -2.24 7.59 17.32
CA ALA A 73 -2.46 7.46 18.74
C ALA A 73 -1.34 8.13 19.54
N ARG A 74 -1.50 8.18 20.87
CA ARG A 74 -0.42 8.56 21.78
C ARG A 74 0.78 7.63 21.54
N GLU A 75 1.99 8.16 21.68
CA GLU A 75 3.27 7.48 21.36
C GLU A 75 3.57 7.30 19.86
N GLY A 76 2.81 7.95 18.97
CA GLY A 76 3.08 7.92 17.53
C GLY A 76 2.70 6.60 16.84
N LYS A 77 2.05 5.68 17.56
CA LYS A 77 1.47 4.45 16.99
C LYS A 77 0.30 4.81 16.07
N GLU A 78 0.19 4.13 14.94
CA GLU A 78 -0.83 4.41 13.94
C GLU A 78 -1.83 3.26 13.86
N ARG A 79 -3.12 3.56 14.11
CA ARG A 79 -4.22 2.64 13.88
C ARG A 79 -4.76 2.83 12.47
N ILE A 80 -4.81 1.77 11.68
CA ILE A 80 -5.41 1.81 10.33
C ILE A 80 -6.92 1.97 10.47
N LEU A 81 -7.48 2.94 9.75
CA LEU A 81 -8.92 3.20 9.68
C LEU A 81 -9.51 2.71 8.36
N PHE A 82 -8.74 2.87 7.29
CA PHE A 82 -9.16 2.59 5.92
C PHE A 82 -7.97 2.10 5.11
N LEU A 83 -8.21 1.12 4.25
CA LEU A 83 -7.29 0.73 3.19
C LEU A 83 -8.10 0.38 1.95
N SER A 84 -7.64 0.82 0.78
CA SER A 84 -8.27 0.45 -0.47
C SER A 84 -7.25 0.17 -1.57
N VAL A 85 -7.59 -0.84 -2.36
CA VAL A 85 -6.90 -1.17 -3.60
C VAL A 85 -7.87 -0.95 -4.75
N HIS A 86 -7.50 -0.04 -5.66
CA HIS A 86 -8.26 0.25 -6.86
C HIS A 86 -7.41 -0.09 -8.08
N ALA A 87 -7.81 -1.11 -8.83
CA ALA A 87 -7.15 -1.45 -10.08
C ALA A 87 -8.05 -1.18 -11.28
N PRO A 88 -7.46 -1.01 -12.47
CA PRO A 88 -8.22 -0.79 -13.68
C PRO A 88 -9.23 -1.92 -13.90
N ARG A 89 -10.48 -1.55 -14.19
CA ARG A 89 -11.54 -2.47 -14.66
C ARG A 89 -11.91 -3.60 -13.68
N THR A 90 -11.58 -3.47 -12.40
CA THR A 90 -11.96 -4.43 -11.35
C THR A 90 -12.64 -3.72 -10.19
N LYS A 91 -13.44 -4.46 -9.42
CA LYS A 91 -14.05 -3.94 -8.20
C LYS A 91 -12.95 -3.66 -7.18
N ALA A 92 -13.02 -2.50 -6.53
CA ALA A 92 -12.07 -2.14 -5.49
C ALA A 92 -12.17 -3.10 -4.30
N ALA A 93 -11.03 -3.51 -3.77
CA ALA A 93 -10.95 -4.16 -2.47
C ALA A 93 -10.78 -3.08 -1.40
N VAL A 94 -11.60 -3.13 -0.35
CA VAL A 94 -11.68 -2.07 0.65
C VAL A 94 -11.77 -2.70 2.03
N TYR A 95 -10.92 -2.22 2.93
CA TYR A 95 -10.98 -2.46 4.36
C TYR A 95 -11.40 -1.18 5.08
N ARG A 96 -12.29 -1.32 6.06
CA ARG A 96 -12.68 -0.27 7.01
C ARG A 96 -12.70 -0.86 8.41
N ALA A 97 -12.04 -0.17 9.34
CA ALA A 97 -11.91 -0.65 10.72
C ALA A 97 -13.23 -0.64 11.54
N TYR A 98 -14.32 -0.13 10.96
CA TYR A 98 -15.64 -0.08 11.59
C TYR A 98 -16.68 -0.96 10.86
N ASP A 99 -16.29 -1.66 9.79
CA ASP A 99 -17.13 -2.70 9.21
C ASP A 99 -17.03 -3.94 10.10
N GLU A 100 -18.19 -4.53 10.46
CA GLU A 100 -18.24 -5.69 11.36
C GLU A 100 -17.54 -6.93 10.77
N ASP A 101 -17.46 -7.01 9.44
CA ASP A 101 -16.89 -8.12 8.68
C ASP A 101 -15.46 -7.86 8.16
N GLY A 102 -14.82 -6.74 8.52
CA GLY A 102 -13.50 -6.38 7.98
C GLY A 102 -12.33 -6.77 8.89
N ASP A 103 -11.49 -7.72 8.47
CA ASP A 103 -10.25 -8.08 9.18
C ASP A 103 -9.00 -7.64 8.38
N LEU A 104 -7.97 -7.14 9.08
CA LEU A 104 -6.66 -6.89 8.47
C LEU A 104 -5.99 -8.17 7.97
N ALA A 105 -6.36 -9.33 8.53
CA ALA A 105 -5.90 -10.64 8.11
C ALA A 105 -6.62 -11.18 6.85
N ASP A 106 -7.71 -10.55 6.40
CA ASP A 106 -8.46 -11.00 5.24
C ASP A 106 -7.58 -10.99 3.98
N ILE A 107 -7.55 -12.13 3.29
CA ILE A 107 -6.78 -12.30 2.06
C ILE A 107 -7.64 -11.82 0.90
N ILE A 108 -7.17 -10.80 0.21
CA ILE A 108 -7.83 -10.26 -0.97
C ILE A 108 -7.08 -10.66 -2.24
N ALA A 109 -7.87 -10.96 -3.28
CA ALA A 109 -7.33 -11.12 -4.62
C ALA A 109 -6.90 -9.74 -5.13
N THR A 110 -5.59 -9.49 -5.18
CA THR A 110 -5.04 -8.32 -5.87
C THR A 110 -5.00 -8.64 -7.36
N PRO A 111 -5.64 -7.83 -8.21
CA PRO A 111 -5.62 -8.08 -9.64
C PRO A 111 -4.18 -8.05 -10.16
N PRO A 112 -3.83 -8.92 -11.12
CA PRO A 112 -2.47 -9.03 -11.62
C PRO A 112 -2.00 -7.69 -12.17
N LEU A 113 -0.97 -7.13 -11.55
CA LEU A 113 -0.41 -5.81 -11.88
C LEU A 113 0.44 -5.80 -13.15
N SER A 114 0.58 -6.97 -13.77
CA SER A 114 1.21 -7.17 -15.06
C SER A 114 0.13 -7.47 -16.11
N GLN A 115 -0.16 -6.48 -16.97
CA GLN A 115 -0.81 -6.78 -18.24
C GLN A 115 0.14 -7.68 -19.03
N LYS A 116 -0.24 -8.94 -19.25
CA LYS A 116 0.25 -9.65 -20.43
C LYS A 116 -0.27 -8.86 -21.63
N THR A 117 0.58 -8.05 -22.24
CA THR A 117 0.37 -7.61 -23.62
C THR A 117 0.21 -8.89 -24.43
N ALA A 118 -0.99 -9.12 -24.98
CA ALA A 118 -1.16 -10.18 -25.96
C ALA A 118 -0.18 -9.90 -27.12
N PRO A 119 0.55 -10.91 -27.62
CA PRO A 119 1.35 -10.71 -28.81
C PRO A 119 0.40 -10.37 -29.96
N VAL A 120 0.69 -9.26 -30.65
CA VAL A 120 0.15 -8.97 -31.99
C VAL A 120 0.87 -9.86 -32.99
#